data_AF-A0A953E7V3-F1
#
_entry.id   AF-A0A953E7V3-F1
#
_cell.length_a   1.000
_cell.length_b   1.000
_cell.length_c   1.000
_cell.angle_alpha   90.00
_cell.angle_beta   90.00
_cell.angle_gamma   90.00
#
_symmetry.space_group_name_H-M   'P 1'
#
loop_
_entity.id
_entity.type
_entity.pdbx_description
1 polymer ?
#
loop_
_entity_poly.entity_id
_entity_poly.type
_entity_poly.pdbx_seq_one_letter_code
_entity_poly.pdbx_strand_id
1 'polypeptide(L)'
;DEAYARAKQILSENIDELHLLAKGLLEHETLSGDEIRQVIRGEPVIRNRPDEPAPVGRGSVPSSGRASPRPGTPPGGLNPAPAPGT
;
A
#
# COMPACT_ATOMS: atom_id res chain seq x y z
N ASP A 1 -11.76 43.04 -7.13
CA ASP A 1 -11.71 42.03 -8.21
C ASP A 1 -10.32 41.50 -8.54
N GLU A 2 -9.26 42.31 -8.48
CA GLU A 2 -7.89 41.87 -8.82
C GLU A 2 -7.41 40.64 -8.03
N ALA A 3 -7.63 40.58 -6.72
CA ALA A 3 -7.23 39.43 -5.90
C ALA A 3 -7.94 38.14 -6.33
N TYR A 4 -9.23 38.22 -6.66
CA TYR A 4 -10.00 37.09 -7.16
C TYR A 4 -9.51 36.64 -8.54
N ALA A 5 -9.28 37.59 -9.46
CA ALA A 5 -8.76 37.29 -10.80
C ALA A 5 -7.39 36.59 -10.71
N ARG A 6 -6.49 37.09 -9.85
CA ARG A 6 -5.20 36.47 -9.58
C ARG A 6 -5.33 35.06 -8.99
N ALA A 7 -6.20 34.87 -7.99
CA ALA A 7 -6.43 33.55 -7.40
C ALA A 7 -6.96 32.56 -8.44
N LYS A 8 -7.95 32.98 -9.25
CA LYS A 8 -8.50 32.17 -10.33
C LYS A 8 -7.45 31.82 -11.37
N GLN A 9 -6.59 32.76 -11.75
CA GLN A 9 -5.48 32.51 -12.66
C GLN A 9 -4.54 31.43 -12.10
N ILE A 10 -4.07 31.59 -10.86
CA ILE A 10 -3.16 30.62 -10.21
C ILE A 10 -3.79 29.22 -10.16
N LEU A 11 -5.06 29.12 -9.75
CA LEU A 11 -5.77 27.83 -9.70
C LEU A 11 -5.94 27.20 -11.07
N SER A 12 -6.15 28.02 -12.11
CA SER A 12 -6.31 27.52 -13.49
C SER A 12 -4.98 27.07 -14.09
N GLU A 13 -3.88 27.78 -13.80
CA GLU A 13 -2.52 27.40 -14.23
C GLU A 13 -2.04 26.10 -13.57
N ASN A 14 -2.49 25.82 -12.34
CA ASN A 14 -2.12 24.63 -11.57
C ASN A 14 -3.29 23.63 -11.43
N ILE A 15 -4.09 23.48 -12.49
CA ILE A 15 -5.33 22.68 -12.43
C ILE A 15 -5.07 21.20 -12.12
N ASP A 16 -3.95 20.66 -12.58
CA ASP A 16 -3.57 19.26 -12.34
C ASP A 16 -3.29 19.01 -10.85
N GLU A 17 -2.54 19.90 -10.21
CA GLU A 17 -2.27 19.88 -8.77
C GLU A 17 -3.57 20.06 -7.97
N LEU A 18 -4.46 20.96 -8.42
CA LEU A 18 -5.77 21.13 -7.81
C LEU A 18 -6.59 19.83 -7.85
N HIS A 19 -6.57 19.12 -8.98
CA HIS A 19 -7.24 17.83 -9.12
C HIS A 19 -6.59 16.72 -8.29
N LEU A 20 -5.27 16.72 -8.12
CA LEU A 20 -4.57 15.80 -7.22
C LEU A 20 -5.00 16.02 -5.77
N LEU A 21 -5.03 17.27 -5.31
CA LEU A 21 -5.49 17.62 -3.97
C LEU A 21 -6.95 17.26 -3.75
N ALA A 22 -7.82 17.51 -4.74
CA ALA A 22 -9.23 17.13 -4.67
C ALA A 22 -9.41 15.60 -4.50
N LYS A 23 -8.66 14.80 -5.25
CA LYS A 23 -8.67 13.33 -5.10
C LYS A 23 -8.15 12.90 -3.72
N GLY A 24 -7.03 13.48 -3.27
CA GLY A 24 -6.48 13.20 -1.94
C GLY A 24 -7.47 13.51 -0.81
N LEU A 25 -8.23 14.60 -0.93
CA LEU A 25 -9.28 14.95 0.04
C LEU A 25 -10.50 14.02 -0.02
N LEU A 26 -10.84 13.44 -1.17
CA LEU A 26 -11.88 12.41 -1.26
C LEU A 26 -11.46 11.12 -0.53
N GLU A 27 -10.17 10.77 -0.57
CA GLU A 27 -9.63 9.55 0.05
C GLU A 27 -9.39 9.73 1.56
N HIS A 28 -8.97 10.92 1.99
CA HIS A 28 -8.45 11.15 3.35
C HIS A 28 -9.21 12.19 4.19
N GLU A 29 -10.27 12.81 3.65
CA GLU A 29 -11.13 13.86 4.23
C GLU A 29 -10.42 15.18 4.56
N THR A 30 -9.23 15.09 5.15
CA THR A 30 -8.35 16.20 5.51
C THR A 30 -6.94 15.88 5.02
N LEU A 31 -6.12 16.91 4.79
CA LEU A 31 -4.69 16.77 4.51
C LEU A 31 -3.93 17.78 5.37
N SER A 32 -2.85 17.33 6.00
CA SER A 32 -1.85 18.19 6.62
C SER A 32 -1.00 18.89 5.57
N GLY A 33 -0.29 19.95 5.95
CA GLY A 33 0.59 20.68 5.03
C GLY A 33 1.69 19.82 4.40
N ASP A 34 2.19 18.81 5.13
CA ASP A 34 3.17 17.85 4.61
C ASP A 34 2.55 16.85 3.63
N GLU A 35 1.33 16.39 3.90
CA GLU A 35 0.59 15.51 2.97
C GLU A 35 0.20 16.26 1.69
N ILE A 36 -0.17 17.54 1.77
CA ILE A 36 -0.41 18.39 0.58
C ILE A 36 0.81 18.41 -0.33
N ARG A 37 2.00 18.62 0.24
CA ARG A 37 3.27 18.61 -0.51
C ARG A 37 3.55 17.24 -1.14
N GLN A 38 3.27 16.15 -0.42
CA GLN A 38 3.42 14.79 -0.95
C GLN A 38 2.49 14.55 -2.14
N VAL A 39 1.20 14.89 -2.01
CA VAL A 39 0.20 14.73 -3.06
C VAL A 39 0.58 15.51 -4.33
N ILE A 40 1.04 16.75 -4.18
CA ILE A 40 1.50 17.56 -5.32
C ILE A 40 2.73 16.93 -6.00
N ARG A 41 3.63 16.29 -5.24
CA ARG A 41 4.76 15.52 -5.80
C ARG A 41 4.36 14.17 -6.40
N GLY A 42 3.10 13.76 -6.29
CA GLY A 42 2.62 12.44 -6.71
C GLY A 42 3.02 11.30 -5.77
N GLU A 43 3.41 11.63 -4.53
CA GLU A 43 3.72 10.65 -3.50
C GLU A 43 2.43 10.19 -2.79
N PRO A 44 2.33 8.90 -2.41
CA PRO A 44 1.17 8.39 -1.69
C PRO A 44 1.12 8.93 -0.26
N VAL A 45 -0.08 9.28 0.21
CA VAL A 45 -0.31 9.67 1.60
C VAL A 45 -0.36 8.42 2.48
N ILE A 46 0.67 8.21 3.29
CA ILE A 46 0.76 7.06 4.21
C ILE A 46 0.28 7.49 5.60
N ARG A 47 -0.90 7.03 6.00
CA ARG A 47 -1.38 7.16 7.37
C ARG A 47 -1.15 5.86 8.13
N ASN A 48 -0.29 5.93 9.14
CA ASN A 48 -0.26 4.91 10.17
C ASN A 48 -1.46 5.14 11.08
N ARG A 49 -2.63 4.60 10.72
CA ARG A 49 -3.73 4.52 11.69
C ARG A 49 -3.28 3.51 12.75
N PRO A 50 -3.26 3.86 14.04
CA PRO A 50 -2.82 2.94 15.08
C PRO A 50 -3.70 1.67 15.16
N ASP A 51 -4.92 1.70 14.61
CA ASP A 51 -5.85 0.57 14.53
C ASP A 51 -5.82 -0.21 13.21
N GLU A 52 -5.00 0.20 12.22
CA GLU A 52 -4.89 -0.53 10.95
C GLU A 52 -3.65 -1.43 11.02
N PRO A 53 -3.81 -2.77 11.05
CA PRO A 53 -2.67 -3.66 11.10
C PRO A 53 -1.82 -3.41 9.86
N ALA A 54 -0.53 -3.15 10.06
CA ALA A 54 0.44 -2.99 8.98
C ALA A 54 0.24 -4.13 7.96
N PRO A 55 0.33 -3.86 6.64
CA PRO A 55 0.18 -4.91 5.64
C PRO A 55 1.26 -5.94 5.89
N VAL A 56 0.87 -7.05 6.53
CA VAL A 56 1.71 -8.22 6.72
C VAL A 56 2.12 -8.65 5.32
N GLY A 57 3.43 -8.59 5.08
CA GLY A 57 4.01 -8.80 3.76
C GLY A 57 3.39 -10.02 3.09
N ARG A 58 3.13 -9.92 1.78
CA ARG A 58 2.77 -11.06 0.95
C ARG A 58 3.86 -12.11 1.11
N GLY A 59 3.64 -13.04 2.05
CA GLY A 59 4.49 -14.20 2.23
C GLY A 59 4.50 -14.91 0.89
N SER A 60 5.69 -15.01 0.30
CA SER A 60 5.96 -15.81 -0.88
C SER A 60 5.77 -17.28 -0.51
N VAL A 61 4.53 -17.73 -0.42
CA VAL A 61 4.22 -19.14 -0.38
C VAL A 61 4.43 -19.67 -1.79
N PRO A 62 5.39 -20.59 -2.02
CA PRO A 62 5.50 -21.23 -3.32
C PRO A 62 4.23 -22.04 -3.57
N SER A 63 3.65 -21.89 -4.76
CA SER A 63 2.57 -22.77 -5.22
C SER A 63 3.12 -24.19 -5.25
N SER A 64 2.72 -25.03 -4.30
CA SER A 64 3.02 -26.47 -4.28
C SER A 64 2.25 -27.15 -5.42
N GLY A 65 2.67 -26.89 -6.66
CA GLY A 65 2.22 -27.54 -7.87
C GLY A 65 2.91 -28.90 -8.01
N ARG A 66 2.22 -29.94 -7.54
CA ARG A 66 2.15 -31.28 -8.14
C ARG A 66 3.42 -31.79 -8.85
N ALA A 67 4.31 -32.43 -8.11
CA ALA A 67 5.30 -33.35 -8.67
C ALA A 67 4.76 -34.79 -8.57
N SER A 68 4.44 -35.39 -9.72
CA SER A 68 4.04 -36.80 -9.84
C SER A 68 5.07 -37.75 -9.19
N PRO A 69 4.64 -38.85 -8.56
CA PRO A 69 5.54 -39.81 -7.93
C PRO A 69 6.36 -40.56 -9.01
N ARG A 70 7.70 -40.57 -8.86
CA ARG A 70 8.57 -41.48 -9.61
C ARG A 70 8.53 -42.86 -8.95
N PRO A 71 8.47 -43.96 -9.71
CA PRO A 71 8.47 -45.31 -9.16
C PRO A 71 9.90 -45.73 -8.77
N GLY A 72 10.10 -46.20 -7.53
CA GLY A 72 11.31 -46.97 -7.18
C GLY A 72 12.03 -46.71 -5.86
N THR A 73 11.41 -46.20 -4.78
CA THR A 73 12.11 -46.05 -3.48
C THR A 73 11.39 -46.77 -2.32
N PRO A 74 12.05 -47.66 -1.56
CA PRO A 74 11.45 -48.40 -0.44
C PRO A 74 11.19 -47.49 0.79
N PRO A 75 10.25 -47.88 1.69
CA PRO A 75 9.71 -46.99 2.71
C PRO A 75 10.61 -46.96 3.95
N GLY A 76 11.11 -45.78 4.31
CA GLY A 76 11.93 -45.62 5.51
C GLY A 76 12.43 -44.19 5.67
N GLY A 77 11.61 -43.33 6.28
CA GLY A 77 11.97 -41.93 6.55
C GLY A 77 10.96 -41.30 7.49
N LEU A 78 11.07 -41.64 8.77
CA LEU A 78 10.31 -41.05 9.87
C LEU A 78 10.74 -39.58 9.99
N ASN A 79 9.86 -38.63 9.67
CA ASN A 79 10.10 -37.22 9.94
C ASN A 79 9.72 -36.93 11.41
N PRO A 80 10.61 -36.39 12.26
CA PRO A 80 10.26 -36.06 13.64
C PRO A 80 9.31 -34.86 13.68
N ALA A 81 8.17 -35.00 14.35
CA ALA A 81 7.27 -33.89 14.65
C ALA A 81 7.88 -32.96 15.73
N PRO A 82 7.62 -31.64 15.70
CA PRO A 82 8.10 -30.73 16.73
C PRO A 82 7.38 -30.96 18.06
N ALA A 83 8.13 -30.94 19.18
CA ALA A 83 7.58 -31.12 20.52
C ALA A 83 6.88 -29.84 21.03
N PRO A 84 5.74 -29.93 21.74
CA PRO A 84 5.14 -28.79 22.42
C PRO A 84 5.96 -28.43 23.67
N GLY A 85 6.32 -27.16 23.78
CA GLY A 85 6.98 -26.58 24.95
C GLY A 85 6.09 -26.59 26.19
N THR A 86 6.73 -26.71 27.35
CA THR A 86 6.14 -26.55 28.69
C THR A 86 5.63 -25.13 28.95
#